data_AF-A0AAJ6ERP3-F1
#
_entry.id   AF-A0AAJ6ERP3-F1
#
_cell.length_a   1.000
_cell.length_b   1.000
_cell.length_c   1.000
_cell.angle_alpha   90.00
_cell.angle_beta   90.00
_cell.angle_gamma   90.00
#
_symmetry.space_group_name_H-M   'P 1'
#
loop_
_entity.id
_entity.type
_entity.pdbx_description
1 polymer ?
#
loop_
_entity_poly.entity_id
_entity_poly.type
_entity_poly.pdbx_seq_one_letter_code
_entity_poly.pdbx_strand_id
1 'polypeptide(L)'
;MTAFMSWKAEVPSQMRSAPVTPRSRLNRLFDRFVRDESGSYAIVVALLLPVLVGTAGLGTEVAWWFYKQKNMLSAADSAAVSAATAGTNLVTEAGAITAFYGYTNGTNNVTVTVNQPPTTGSFTSNSQAVEVIISQPQPRLLSALFGSGTVPVTARAVALPNVGTGCVLALDPTANSAVNVSGSNNLNLINCNLYSNSSGSPSLNVSGTARVSANLVGAVGTISGASNITAPNGIRSGIRPTADPYATVSPPTTPTPCDPSNQKINSSGKVNSISPGVCYSGLVSVQSGYTLDLTPGIYYFYGSGGGLSVQGNATVTCSSCTGTAGVTLVFTGSASNGWATANIGSNAIVNLTAPASGPTAGIVMYGDRSMTTGTTFSLQGGGSQNFGGAIYLPKANLQFSGGNGTTSSCTQVIADTIALTGSSNLQVNCAALGGSTIGTTTAQLVE
;
A
#
# COMPACT_ATOMS: atom_id res chain seq x y z
N MET A 1 -72.77 -24.72 -73.24
CA MET A 1 -73.40 -23.37 -73.12
C MET A 1 -72.36 -22.37 -73.58
N THR A 2 -72.37 -22.07 -74.88
CA THR A 2 -72.78 -20.76 -75.47
C THR A 2 -71.70 -19.69 -75.29
N ALA A 3 -71.15 -19.02 -76.30
CA ALA A 3 -71.21 -19.06 -77.76
C ALA A 3 -70.22 -17.96 -78.24
N PHE A 4 -69.57 -18.17 -79.41
CA PHE A 4 -69.18 -17.19 -80.45
C PHE A 4 -68.71 -15.77 -80.04
N MET A 5 -67.67 -15.17 -80.61
CA MET A 5 -67.56 -14.92 -82.04
C MET A 5 -66.18 -14.33 -82.38
N SER A 6 -65.57 -14.86 -83.43
CA SER A 6 -64.41 -14.31 -84.14
C SER A 6 -64.84 -13.11 -84.98
N TRP A 7 -64.07 -12.02 -84.99
CA TRP A 7 -64.07 -11.12 -86.15
C TRP A 7 -62.74 -10.41 -86.40
N LYS A 8 -62.53 -10.20 -87.69
CA LYS A 8 -61.30 -9.86 -88.40
C LYS A 8 -60.86 -8.40 -88.21
N ALA A 9 -59.57 -8.21 -88.46
CA ALA A 9 -58.92 -6.93 -88.65
C ALA A 9 -59.47 -6.17 -89.87
N GLU A 10 -59.65 -4.87 -89.69
CA GLU A 10 -59.79 -3.87 -90.75
C GLU A 10 -58.92 -2.67 -90.38
N VAL A 11 -58.07 -2.25 -91.33
CA VAL A 11 -57.11 -1.16 -91.20
C VAL A 11 -57.81 0.15 -91.60
N PRO A 12 -57.68 1.22 -90.81
CA PRO A 12 -57.80 2.57 -91.35
C PRO A 12 -56.42 3.21 -91.48
N SER A 13 -56.22 3.75 -92.67
CA SER A 13 -55.10 4.51 -93.15
C SER A 13 -55.17 5.98 -92.69
N GLN A 14 -54.01 6.64 -92.80
CA GLN A 14 -53.76 8.09 -92.89
C GLN A 14 -53.52 8.92 -91.61
N MET A 15 -52.23 9.27 -91.46
CA MET A 15 -51.69 10.63 -91.28
C MET A 15 -52.17 11.53 -90.11
N ARG A 16 -51.28 11.74 -89.13
CA ARG A 16 -50.37 12.91 -89.07
C ARG A 16 -49.55 12.86 -87.78
N SER A 17 -48.25 12.65 -87.89
CA SER A 17 -47.29 12.97 -86.84
C SER A 17 -47.14 14.50 -86.75
N ALA A 18 -47.63 15.10 -85.66
CA ALA A 18 -47.19 16.42 -85.27
C ALA A 18 -45.80 16.30 -84.63
N PRO A 19 -44.77 17.05 -85.08
CA PRO A 19 -43.48 17.05 -84.41
C PRO A 19 -43.62 17.80 -83.08
N VAL A 20 -43.62 17.08 -81.96
CA VAL A 20 -43.45 17.70 -80.65
C VAL A 20 -41.98 18.11 -80.54
N THR A 21 -41.71 19.37 -80.83
CA THR A 21 -40.37 19.96 -80.67
C THR A 21 -39.92 19.86 -79.20
N PRO A 22 -38.66 19.46 -78.92
CA PRO A 22 -38.12 19.26 -77.56
C PRO A 22 -37.97 20.55 -76.74
N ARG A 23 -38.18 21.73 -77.34
CA ARG A 23 -38.11 23.03 -76.66
C ARG A 23 -39.23 23.28 -75.64
N SER A 24 -40.35 22.55 -75.69
CA SER A 24 -41.51 22.81 -74.82
C SER A 24 -41.46 22.17 -73.43
N ARG A 25 -40.60 21.15 -73.20
CA ARG A 25 -40.45 20.53 -71.87
C ARG A 25 -39.53 21.33 -70.94
N LEU A 26 -38.46 21.92 -71.48
CA LEU A 26 -37.54 22.77 -70.73
C LEU A 26 -38.21 24.07 -70.28
N ASN A 27 -38.97 24.72 -71.16
CA ASN A 27 -39.73 25.93 -70.81
C ASN A 27 -40.80 25.67 -69.75
N ARG A 28 -41.47 24.51 -69.77
CA ARG A 28 -42.45 24.12 -68.73
C ARG A 28 -41.80 23.80 -67.37
N LEU A 29 -40.58 23.28 -67.36
CA LEU A 29 -39.81 23.06 -66.13
C LEU A 29 -39.30 24.39 -65.56
N PHE A 30 -38.87 25.31 -66.42
CA PHE A 30 -38.49 26.67 -66.04
C PHE A 30 -39.67 27.49 -65.51
N ASP A 31 -40.82 27.47 -66.18
CA ASP A 31 -42.04 28.13 -65.69
C ASP A 31 -42.55 27.53 -64.38
N ARG A 32 -42.36 26.22 -64.17
CA ARG A 32 -42.64 25.58 -62.87
C ARG A 32 -41.66 26.03 -61.78
N PHE A 33 -40.37 26.15 -62.10
CA PHE A 33 -39.34 26.63 -61.17
C PHE A 33 -39.55 28.11 -60.80
N VAL A 34 -39.94 28.95 -61.76
CA VAL A 34 -40.21 30.38 -61.54
C VAL A 34 -41.51 30.62 -60.75
N ARG A 35 -42.48 29.70 -60.83
CA ARG A 35 -43.74 29.75 -60.07
C ARG A 35 -43.70 28.93 -58.77
N ASP A 36 -42.54 28.42 -58.38
CA ASP A 36 -42.40 27.60 -57.17
C ASP A 36 -42.22 28.48 -55.93
N GLU A 37 -43.30 28.67 -55.16
CA GLU A 37 -43.28 29.44 -53.91
C GLU A 37 -42.67 28.66 -52.72
N SER A 38 -42.28 27.39 -52.92
CA SER A 38 -41.56 26.61 -51.91
C SER A 38 -40.11 27.08 -51.67
N GLY A 39 -39.59 27.99 -52.51
CA GLY A 39 -38.23 28.56 -52.42
C GLY A 39 -37.95 29.40 -51.16
N SER A 40 -38.97 29.95 -50.50
CA SER A 40 -38.79 30.71 -49.25
C SER A 40 -38.20 29.84 -48.12
N TYR A 41 -38.70 28.60 -47.98
CA TYR A 41 -38.18 27.64 -47.02
C TYR A 41 -36.79 27.13 -47.40
N ALA A 42 -36.50 27.00 -48.70
CA ALA A 42 -35.19 26.58 -49.17
C ALA A 42 -34.08 27.60 -48.78
N ILE A 43 -34.38 28.90 -48.83
CA ILE A 43 -33.43 29.95 -48.41
C ILE A 43 -33.20 29.92 -46.89
N VAL A 44 -34.27 29.80 -46.09
CA VAL A 44 -34.15 29.71 -44.63
C VAL A 44 -33.37 28.46 -44.22
N VAL A 45 -33.66 27.31 -44.84
CA VAL A 45 -32.92 26.06 -44.61
C VAL A 45 -31.47 26.21 -45.05
N ALA A 46 -31.18 26.80 -46.21
CA ALA A 46 -29.82 27.00 -46.71
C ALA A 46 -28.98 27.91 -45.78
N LEU A 47 -29.58 28.92 -45.14
CA LEU A 47 -28.90 29.78 -44.17
C LEU A 47 -28.71 29.11 -42.80
N LEU A 48 -29.65 28.27 -42.37
CA LEU A 48 -29.56 27.56 -41.08
C LEU A 48 -28.70 26.29 -41.15
N LEU A 49 -28.59 25.66 -42.31
CA LEU A 49 -27.89 24.38 -42.48
C LEU A 49 -26.39 24.46 -42.10
N PRO A 50 -25.63 25.51 -42.43
CA PRO A 50 -24.26 25.67 -41.95
C PRO A 50 -24.17 25.75 -40.41
N VAL A 51 -25.15 26.36 -39.75
CA VAL A 51 -25.20 26.45 -38.28
C VAL A 51 -25.51 25.08 -37.68
N LEU A 52 -26.47 24.34 -38.25
CA LEU A 52 -26.82 22.99 -37.80
C LEU A 52 -25.67 22.00 -38.01
N VAL A 53 -25.04 22.02 -39.19
CA VAL A 53 -23.87 21.17 -39.48
C VAL A 53 -22.67 21.57 -38.63
N GLY A 54 -22.47 22.88 -38.44
CA GLY A 54 -21.39 23.43 -37.61
C GLY A 54 -21.48 22.98 -36.15
N THR A 55 -22.67 23.13 -35.55
CA THR A 55 -22.92 22.72 -34.17
C THR A 55 -22.86 21.19 -33.99
N ALA A 56 -23.41 20.42 -34.94
CA ALA A 56 -23.32 18.96 -34.91
C ALA A 56 -21.86 18.45 -35.03
N GLY A 57 -21.07 19.05 -35.92
CA GLY A 57 -19.66 18.68 -36.08
C GLY A 57 -18.80 19.06 -34.86
N LEU A 58 -18.98 20.25 -34.29
CA LEU A 58 -18.33 20.64 -33.04
C LEU A 58 -18.73 19.73 -31.87
N GLY A 59 -20.01 19.39 -31.77
CA GLY A 59 -20.50 18.46 -30.74
C GLY A 59 -19.85 17.07 -30.85
N THR A 60 -19.71 16.57 -32.08
CA THR A 60 -19.06 15.27 -32.34
C THR A 60 -17.56 15.32 -32.02
N GLU A 61 -16.87 16.40 -32.37
CA GLU A 61 -15.45 16.60 -32.06
C GLU A 61 -15.19 16.68 -30.55
N VAL A 62 -16.01 17.45 -29.82
CA VAL A 62 -15.93 17.52 -28.35
C VAL A 62 -16.22 16.16 -27.72
N ALA A 63 -17.23 15.43 -28.22
CA ALA A 63 -17.52 14.07 -27.77
C ALA A 63 -16.35 13.12 -28.00
N TRP A 64 -15.64 13.27 -29.13
CA TRP A 64 -14.42 12.51 -29.43
C TRP A 64 -13.28 12.82 -28.43
N TRP A 65 -13.04 14.09 -28.11
CA TRP A 65 -12.05 14.45 -27.09
C TRP A 65 -12.41 13.89 -25.71
N PHE A 66 -13.68 13.96 -25.30
CA PHE A 66 -14.14 13.34 -24.05
C PHE A 66 -13.98 11.82 -24.04
N TYR A 67 -14.24 11.15 -25.17
CA TYR A 67 -14.01 9.72 -25.32
C TYR A 67 -12.52 9.38 -25.13
N LYS A 68 -11.63 10.15 -25.76
CA LYS A 68 -10.17 10.00 -25.59
C LYS A 68 -9.75 10.26 -24.15
N GLN A 69 -10.31 11.28 -23.50
CA GLN A 69 -10.04 11.58 -22.10
C GLN A 69 -10.44 10.42 -21.19
N LYS A 70 -11.63 9.83 -21.37
CA LYS A 70 -12.09 8.69 -20.56
C LYS A 70 -11.21 7.46 -20.72
N ASN A 71 -10.78 7.14 -21.95
CA ASN A 71 -9.83 6.05 -22.17
C ASN A 71 -8.48 6.30 -21.49
N MET A 72 -8.00 7.55 -21.50
CA MET A 72 -6.79 7.92 -20.76
C MET A 72 -6.99 7.87 -19.24
N LEU A 73 -8.17 8.22 -18.72
CA LEU A 73 -8.48 8.04 -17.29
C LEU A 73 -8.36 6.56 -16.89
N SER A 74 -8.99 5.64 -17.63
CA SER A 74 -8.89 4.22 -17.30
C SER A 74 -7.45 3.68 -17.31
N ALA A 75 -6.61 4.21 -18.21
CA ALA A 75 -5.19 3.90 -18.23
C ALA A 75 -4.44 4.51 -17.03
N ALA A 76 -4.71 5.77 -16.70
CA ALA A 76 -4.10 6.47 -15.58
C ALA A 76 -4.48 5.84 -14.24
N ASP A 77 -5.76 5.50 -14.05
CA ASP A 77 -6.31 4.83 -12.87
C ASP A 77 -5.59 3.49 -12.61
N SER A 78 -5.53 2.66 -13.65
CA SER A 78 -4.90 1.34 -13.56
C SER A 78 -3.39 1.46 -13.32
N ALA A 79 -2.74 2.43 -13.97
CA ALA A 79 -1.33 2.71 -13.79
C ALA A 79 -1.03 3.24 -12.39
N ALA A 80 -1.86 4.14 -11.85
CA ALA A 80 -1.68 4.70 -10.51
C ALA A 80 -1.81 3.63 -9.43
N VAL A 81 -2.85 2.77 -9.50
CA VAL A 81 -3.03 1.67 -8.55
C VAL A 81 -1.87 0.68 -8.63
N SER A 82 -1.47 0.27 -9.84
CA SER A 82 -0.33 -0.64 -9.98
C SER A 82 0.94 -0.01 -9.43
N ALA A 83 1.23 1.23 -9.81
CA ALA A 83 2.40 1.98 -9.37
C ALA A 83 2.41 2.20 -7.85
N ALA A 84 1.27 2.49 -7.22
CA ALA A 84 1.15 2.61 -5.77
C ALA A 84 1.47 1.30 -5.02
N THR A 85 1.31 0.15 -5.67
CA THR A 85 1.72 -1.17 -5.13
C THR A 85 3.07 -1.67 -5.67
N ALA A 86 3.63 -0.99 -6.67
CA ALA A 86 4.95 -1.29 -7.20
C ALA A 86 6.01 -0.64 -6.31
N GLY A 87 7.12 -1.34 -6.14
CA GLY A 87 8.23 -0.92 -5.31
C GLY A 87 8.93 0.35 -5.79
N THR A 88 10.23 0.27 -6.05
CA THR A 88 11.05 1.43 -6.42
C THR A 88 10.85 1.88 -7.87
N ASN A 89 10.38 1.00 -8.76
CA ASN A 89 10.24 1.27 -10.19
C ASN A 89 8.85 1.76 -10.60
N LEU A 90 8.36 2.82 -9.93
CA LEU A 90 7.06 3.44 -10.24
C LEU A 90 6.87 3.76 -11.72
N VAL A 91 7.86 4.42 -12.30
CA VAL A 91 7.81 4.93 -13.68
C VAL A 91 7.76 3.76 -14.66
N THR A 92 8.52 2.71 -14.40
CA THR A 92 8.53 1.49 -15.22
C THR A 92 7.22 0.74 -15.12
N GLU A 93 6.67 0.57 -13.91
CA GLU A 93 5.39 -0.09 -13.71
C GLU A 93 4.26 0.69 -14.38
N ALA A 94 4.12 1.98 -14.03
CA ALA A 94 3.10 2.84 -14.63
C ALA A 94 3.23 2.85 -16.15
N GLY A 95 4.46 2.98 -16.67
CA GLY A 95 4.74 2.97 -18.10
C GLY A 95 4.35 1.66 -18.79
N ALA A 96 4.56 0.50 -18.15
CA ALA A 96 4.12 -0.79 -18.67
C ALA A 96 2.59 -0.88 -18.76
N ILE A 97 1.89 -0.42 -17.72
CA ILE A 97 0.43 -0.39 -17.70
C ILE A 97 -0.11 0.60 -18.73
N THR A 98 0.39 1.84 -18.78
CA THR A 98 -0.10 2.83 -19.77
C THR A 98 0.19 2.37 -21.21
N ALA A 99 1.32 1.70 -21.46
CA ALA A 99 1.63 1.10 -22.76
C ALA A 99 0.64 0.00 -23.14
N PHE A 100 0.18 -0.83 -22.20
CA PHE A 100 -0.87 -1.84 -22.43
C PHE A 100 -2.19 -1.19 -22.92
N TYR A 101 -2.51 0.00 -22.43
CA TYR A 101 -3.66 0.79 -22.90
C TYR A 101 -3.38 1.60 -24.18
N GLY A 102 -2.20 1.48 -24.78
CA GLY A 102 -1.79 2.18 -26.00
C GLY A 102 -1.19 3.58 -25.78
N TYR A 103 -0.89 3.94 -24.52
CA TYR A 103 -0.28 5.21 -24.11
C TYR A 103 1.18 5.03 -23.69
N THR A 104 2.03 4.69 -24.65
CA THR A 104 3.48 4.54 -24.44
C THR A 104 4.16 5.90 -24.39
N ASN A 105 4.90 6.18 -23.31
CA ASN A 105 5.61 7.44 -23.13
C ASN A 105 6.59 7.72 -24.30
N GLY A 106 6.57 8.95 -24.83
CA GLY A 106 7.42 9.37 -25.95
C GLY A 106 6.97 8.89 -27.34
N THR A 107 5.90 8.10 -27.42
CA THR A 107 5.32 7.62 -28.70
C THR A 107 4.06 8.42 -29.02
N ASN A 108 3.84 8.80 -30.29
CA ASN A 108 2.66 9.56 -30.73
C ASN A 108 2.39 10.83 -29.88
N ASN A 109 3.45 11.49 -29.42
CA ASN A 109 3.42 12.65 -28.53
C ASN A 109 2.69 12.39 -27.19
N VAL A 110 2.57 11.14 -26.77
CA VAL A 110 2.09 10.79 -25.43
C VAL A 110 3.17 11.10 -24.41
N THR A 111 2.80 11.79 -23.35
CA THR A 111 3.63 12.01 -22.18
C THR A 111 3.00 11.31 -20.98
N VAL A 112 3.77 10.46 -20.30
CA VAL A 112 3.37 9.83 -19.03
C VAL A 112 4.29 10.36 -17.94
N THR A 113 3.72 11.03 -16.95
CA THR A 113 4.43 11.58 -15.80
C THR A 113 3.95 10.87 -14.55
N VAL A 114 4.89 10.42 -13.72
CA VAL A 114 4.59 9.77 -12.44
C VAL A 114 5.23 10.58 -11.33
N ASN A 115 4.43 11.04 -10.38
CA ASN A 115 4.88 11.87 -9.26
C ASN A 115 4.60 11.20 -7.93
N GLN A 116 5.52 11.39 -6.98
CA GLN A 116 5.35 11.03 -5.59
C GLN A 116 6.17 11.98 -4.70
N PRO A 117 5.53 12.77 -3.83
CA PRO A 117 4.09 12.91 -3.68
C PRO A 117 3.43 13.53 -4.93
N PRO A 118 2.09 13.45 -5.06
CA PRO A 118 1.33 14.19 -6.07
C PRO A 118 1.70 15.67 -6.11
N THR A 119 1.72 16.26 -7.31
CA THR A 119 2.08 17.68 -7.50
C THR A 119 0.89 18.62 -7.26
N THR A 120 -0.33 18.10 -7.39
CA THR A 120 -1.59 18.82 -7.21
C THR A 120 -2.57 17.99 -6.40
N GLY A 121 -3.72 18.56 -6.02
CA GLY A 121 -4.76 17.86 -5.26
C GLY A 121 -4.55 17.84 -3.74
N SER A 122 -5.31 16.97 -3.07
CA SER A 122 -5.41 16.89 -1.61
C SER A 122 -4.28 16.08 -0.98
N PHE A 123 -3.55 15.31 -1.79
CA PHE A 123 -2.52 14.37 -1.33
C PHE A 123 -1.08 14.84 -1.58
N THR A 124 -0.87 16.13 -1.86
CA THR A 124 0.45 16.71 -2.18
C THR A 124 1.50 16.59 -1.06
N SER A 125 1.06 16.42 0.19
CA SER A 125 1.95 16.18 1.33
C SER A 125 2.14 14.69 1.67
N ASN A 126 1.46 13.78 0.97
CA ASN A 126 1.51 12.34 1.27
C ASN A 126 2.58 11.64 0.42
N SER A 127 3.70 11.30 1.05
CA SER A 127 4.84 10.64 0.39
C SER A 127 4.55 9.20 -0.08
N GLN A 128 3.39 8.63 0.26
CA GLN A 128 2.96 7.29 -0.18
C GLN A 128 1.94 7.36 -1.33
N ALA A 129 1.30 8.50 -1.57
CA ALA A 129 0.42 8.68 -2.71
C ALA A 129 1.22 8.71 -4.01
N VAL A 130 0.68 8.09 -5.06
CA VAL A 130 1.30 8.06 -6.40
C VAL A 130 0.33 8.69 -7.39
N GLU A 131 0.80 9.71 -8.09
CA GLU A 131 0.07 10.41 -9.14
C GLU A 131 0.59 9.95 -10.50
N VAL A 132 -0.32 9.57 -11.41
CA VAL A 132 -0.01 9.29 -12.81
C VAL A 132 -0.79 10.26 -13.69
N ILE A 133 -0.08 10.96 -14.56
CA ILE A 133 -0.63 11.91 -15.52
C ILE A 133 -0.30 11.44 -16.93
N ILE A 134 -1.33 11.26 -17.75
CA ILE A 134 -1.21 10.96 -19.18
C ILE A 134 -1.67 12.18 -19.96
N SER A 135 -0.85 12.64 -20.90
CA SER A 135 -1.17 13.74 -21.80
C SER A 135 -0.95 13.31 -23.24
N GLN A 136 -1.93 13.55 -24.10
CA GLN A 136 -1.79 13.33 -25.54
C GLN A 136 -2.46 14.46 -26.35
N PRO A 137 -1.76 15.09 -27.30
CA PRO A 137 -2.38 16.04 -28.21
C PRO A 137 -3.33 15.35 -29.18
N GLN A 138 -4.59 15.81 -29.23
CA GLN A 138 -5.58 15.37 -30.19
C GLN A 138 -5.70 16.35 -31.36
N PRO A 139 -5.92 15.86 -32.60
CA PRO A 139 -6.15 16.73 -33.74
C PRO A 139 -7.48 17.47 -33.59
N ARG A 140 -7.53 18.67 -34.18
CA ARG A 140 -8.77 19.41 -34.41
C ARG A 140 -9.41 18.91 -35.71
N LEU A 141 -10.72 18.67 -35.68
CA LEU A 141 -11.55 18.36 -36.83
C LEU A 141 -12.21 19.64 -37.32
N LEU A 142 -13.49 19.88 -36.98
CA LEU A 142 -14.22 21.05 -37.45
C LEU A 142 -13.71 22.35 -36.79
N SER A 143 -13.22 22.27 -35.55
CA SER A 143 -12.64 23.40 -34.82
C SER A 143 -11.33 23.93 -35.42
N ALA A 144 -10.72 23.19 -36.37
CA ALA A 144 -9.56 23.65 -37.12
C ALA A 144 -9.88 24.88 -38.00
N LEU A 145 -11.16 25.12 -38.32
CA LEU A 145 -11.61 26.32 -39.05
C LEU A 145 -11.42 27.61 -38.25
N PHE A 146 -11.38 27.52 -36.91
CA PHE A 146 -11.36 28.67 -36.01
C PHE A 146 -10.06 28.77 -35.20
N GLY A 147 -9.15 27.80 -35.35
CA GLY A 147 -7.89 27.80 -34.62
C GLY A 147 -6.91 26.77 -35.17
N SER A 148 -5.62 27.02 -34.96
CA SER A 148 -4.52 26.14 -35.37
C SER A 148 -3.99 25.31 -34.20
N GLY A 149 -3.34 24.18 -34.50
CA GLY A 149 -2.66 23.33 -33.53
C GLY A 149 -3.53 22.21 -32.97
N THR A 150 -2.93 21.39 -32.10
CA THR A 150 -3.59 20.28 -31.42
C THR A 150 -4.19 20.71 -30.09
N VAL A 151 -5.15 19.94 -29.58
CA VAL A 151 -5.73 20.13 -28.24
C VAL A 151 -5.13 19.08 -27.31
N PRO A 152 -4.33 19.48 -26.29
CA PRO A 152 -3.83 18.53 -25.32
C PRO A 152 -5.00 18.00 -24.48
N VAL A 153 -5.23 16.70 -24.52
CA VAL A 153 -6.19 16.03 -23.64
C VAL A 153 -5.38 15.33 -22.56
N THR A 154 -5.74 15.59 -21.30
CA THR A 154 -5.03 15.08 -20.12
C THR A 154 -5.95 14.25 -19.24
N ALA A 155 -5.36 13.22 -18.63
CA ALA A 155 -5.96 12.40 -17.59
C ALA A 155 -4.99 12.32 -16.41
N ARG A 156 -5.53 12.38 -15.20
CA ARG A 156 -4.79 12.31 -13.95
C ARG A 156 -5.51 11.35 -13.03
N ALA A 157 -4.75 10.49 -12.36
CA ALA A 157 -5.23 9.62 -11.30
C ALA A 157 -4.24 9.62 -10.14
N VAL A 158 -4.75 9.54 -8.92
CA VAL A 158 -3.94 9.36 -7.71
C VAL A 158 -4.40 8.10 -6.99
N ALA A 159 -3.44 7.23 -6.70
CA ALA A 159 -3.69 6.06 -5.88
C ALA A 159 -2.92 6.15 -4.56
N LEU A 160 -3.54 5.65 -3.52
CA LEU A 160 -2.99 5.57 -2.18
C LEU A 160 -2.93 4.10 -1.78
N PRO A 161 -1.76 3.60 -1.35
CA PRO A 161 -1.66 2.22 -0.92
C PRO A 161 -2.46 2.01 0.38
N ASN A 162 -3.27 0.97 0.41
CA ASN A 162 -3.99 0.53 1.59
C ASN A 162 -3.04 -0.08 2.61
N VAL A 163 -3.41 0.07 3.88
CA VAL A 163 -2.68 -0.48 5.02
C VAL A 163 -2.54 -2.00 4.93
N GLY A 164 -1.30 -2.48 5.12
CA GLY A 164 -0.95 -3.89 5.06
C GLY A 164 -1.09 -4.60 6.40
N THR A 165 -1.10 -5.94 6.35
CA THR A 165 -1.11 -6.84 7.51
C THR A 165 0.30 -7.22 7.95
N GLY A 166 1.28 -6.33 7.81
CA GLY A 166 2.64 -6.60 8.24
C GLY A 166 2.74 -6.82 9.75
N CYS A 167 3.58 -7.75 10.15
CA CYS A 167 3.91 -8.00 11.55
C CYS A 167 5.39 -8.09 11.81
N VAL A 168 6.23 -8.12 10.77
CA VAL A 168 7.67 -8.02 10.90
C VAL A 168 8.15 -6.88 10.00
N LEU A 169 8.87 -5.92 10.58
CA LEU A 169 9.46 -4.79 9.87
C LEU A 169 10.87 -4.53 10.40
N ALA A 170 11.89 -4.75 9.57
CA ALA A 170 13.22 -4.22 9.82
C ALA A 170 13.31 -2.80 9.25
N LEU A 171 13.72 -1.84 10.09
CA LEU A 171 13.72 -0.41 9.78
C LEU A 171 15.05 0.10 9.23
N ASP A 172 16.17 -0.59 9.47
CA ASP A 172 17.47 -0.11 9.00
C ASP A 172 17.47 0.04 7.46
N PRO A 173 17.82 1.22 6.91
CA PRO A 173 17.78 1.47 5.48
C PRO A 173 18.93 0.85 4.68
N THR A 174 20.00 0.38 5.33
CA THR A 174 21.26 0.00 4.68
C THR A 174 21.91 -1.29 5.19
N ALA A 175 21.47 -1.85 6.31
CA ALA A 175 22.10 -2.99 6.95
C ALA A 175 22.11 -4.23 6.06
N ASN A 176 23.26 -4.88 5.96
CA ASN A 176 23.34 -6.20 5.33
C ASN A 176 22.62 -7.23 6.21
N SER A 177 21.66 -7.94 5.63
CA SER A 177 20.77 -8.88 6.32
C SER A 177 20.02 -8.25 7.49
N ALA A 178 19.38 -7.10 7.25
CA ALA A 178 18.53 -6.43 8.24
C ALA A 178 17.44 -7.36 8.80
N VAL A 179 16.98 -8.33 8.00
CA VAL A 179 16.31 -9.53 8.51
C VAL A 179 17.20 -10.74 8.22
N ASN A 180 17.62 -11.45 9.27
CA ASN A 180 18.42 -12.66 9.16
C ASN A 180 17.69 -13.83 9.83
N VAL A 181 17.44 -14.89 9.07
CA VAL A 181 16.86 -16.15 9.54
C VAL A 181 17.85 -17.26 9.24
N SER A 182 18.43 -17.87 10.27
CA SER A 182 19.53 -18.85 10.11
C SER A 182 19.33 -20.10 10.97
N GLY A 183 20.17 -21.12 10.79
CA GLY A 183 20.08 -22.37 11.54
C GLY A 183 18.94 -23.28 11.05
N SER A 184 18.13 -23.80 11.98
CA SER A 184 17.01 -24.72 11.71
C SER A 184 15.64 -24.11 12.05
N ASN A 185 15.52 -22.78 11.97
CA ASN A 185 14.31 -22.05 12.34
C ASN A 185 13.12 -22.37 11.42
N ASN A 186 11.90 -22.38 11.95
CA ASN A 186 10.68 -22.47 11.15
C ASN A 186 9.75 -21.29 11.48
N LEU A 187 10.00 -20.16 10.82
CA LEU A 187 9.21 -18.94 10.99
C LEU A 187 7.85 -19.11 10.29
N ASN A 188 6.74 -18.95 11.01
CA ASN A 188 5.39 -19.12 10.44
C ASN A 188 4.48 -17.92 10.71
N LEU A 189 4.57 -16.91 9.86
CA LEU A 189 3.76 -15.69 9.90
C LEU A 189 2.39 -15.94 9.24
N ILE A 190 1.39 -16.33 10.04
CA ILE A 190 0.04 -16.62 9.56
C ILE A 190 -0.69 -15.32 9.21
N ASN A 191 -1.15 -15.17 7.96
CA ASN A 191 -1.84 -13.96 7.47
C ASN A 191 -1.04 -12.65 7.67
N CYS A 192 0.28 -12.75 7.82
CA CYS A 192 1.15 -11.62 8.09
C CYS A 192 2.22 -11.43 7.01
N ASN A 193 2.53 -10.18 6.69
CA ASN A 193 3.63 -9.82 5.78
C ASN A 193 4.94 -9.55 6.54
N LEU A 194 6.06 -9.91 5.91
CA LEU A 194 7.42 -9.62 6.38
C LEU A 194 8.03 -8.54 5.48
N TYR A 195 8.46 -7.43 6.08
CA TYR A 195 9.11 -6.34 5.39
C TYR A 195 10.53 -6.06 5.90
N SER A 196 11.42 -5.69 4.98
CA SER A 196 12.76 -5.17 5.27
C SER A 196 13.02 -3.88 4.50
N ASN A 197 13.30 -2.79 5.21
CA ASN A 197 13.60 -1.49 4.63
C ASN A 197 15.03 -1.36 4.11
N SER A 198 15.90 -2.33 4.39
CA SER A 198 17.30 -2.24 4.01
C SER A 198 17.48 -2.39 2.50
N SER A 199 18.27 -1.52 1.89
CA SER A 199 18.77 -1.65 0.52
C SER A 199 19.97 -2.59 0.38
N GLY A 200 20.36 -3.28 1.44
CA GLY A 200 21.50 -4.20 1.49
C GLY A 200 21.37 -5.38 0.52
N SER A 201 22.50 -6.05 0.26
CA SER A 201 22.57 -7.23 -0.61
C SER A 201 23.26 -8.41 0.08
N PRO A 202 22.53 -9.30 0.78
CA PRO A 202 21.07 -9.32 0.91
C PRO A 202 20.54 -8.34 1.98
N SER A 203 19.29 -7.91 1.81
CA SER A 203 18.48 -7.20 2.80
C SER A 203 17.77 -8.18 3.73
N LEU A 204 17.29 -9.28 3.17
CA LEU A 204 16.74 -10.42 3.88
C LEU A 204 17.53 -11.67 3.53
N ASN A 205 18.06 -12.34 4.55
CA ASN A 205 18.82 -13.57 4.38
C ASN A 205 18.13 -14.75 5.09
N VAL A 206 17.81 -15.80 4.33
CA VAL A 206 17.38 -17.10 4.87
C VAL A 206 18.47 -18.13 4.58
N SER A 207 19.06 -18.72 5.61
CA SER A 207 20.22 -19.60 5.48
C SER A 207 20.12 -20.86 6.36
N GLY A 208 20.95 -21.87 6.07
CA GLY A 208 20.88 -23.17 6.74
C GLY A 208 19.69 -24.00 6.25
N THR A 209 18.99 -24.64 7.18
CA THR A 209 17.74 -25.39 6.91
C THR A 209 16.51 -24.61 7.34
N ALA A 210 16.67 -23.32 7.66
CA ALA A 210 15.59 -22.47 8.10
C ALA A 210 14.50 -22.32 7.02
N ARG A 211 13.24 -22.23 7.43
CA ARG A 211 12.09 -21.98 6.57
C ARG A 211 11.31 -20.77 7.05
N VAL A 212 10.77 -20.01 6.10
CA VAL A 212 9.89 -18.86 6.35
C VAL A 212 8.58 -19.08 5.62
N SER A 213 7.48 -19.12 6.36
CA SER A 213 6.11 -19.06 5.84
C SER A 213 5.55 -17.69 6.20
N ALA A 214 5.08 -16.93 5.21
CA ALA A 214 4.47 -15.62 5.40
C ALA A 214 3.37 -15.42 4.36
N ASN A 215 2.51 -14.42 4.52
CA ASN A 215 1.52 -14.09 3.51
C ASN A 215 2.17 -13.43 2.28
N LEU A 216 3.07 -12.47 2.51
CA LEU A 216 3.92 -11.80 1.52
C LEU A 216 5.28 -11.49 2.14
N VAL A 217 6.33 -11.54 1.35
CA VAL A 217 7.67 -11.08 1.75
C VAL A 217 8.13 -9.94 0.85
N GLY A 218 8.52 -8.81 1.44
CA GLY A 218 8.98 -7.62 0.75
C GLY A 218 10.32 -7.13 1.29
N ALA A 219 11.30 -6.89 0.42
CA ALA A 219 12.57 -6.25 0.80
C ALA A 219 12.93 -5.12 -0.16
N VAL A 220 13.47 -4.02 0.36
CA VAL A 220 14.00 -2.92 -0.46
C VAL A 220 15.22 -3.39 -1.26
N GLY A 221 16.15 -4.09 -0.60
CA GLY A 221 17.32 -4.72 -1.22
C GLY A 221 17.05 -6.14 -1.73
N THR A 222 18.11 -6.94 -1.87
CA THR A 222 17.99 -8.31 -2.43
C THR A 222 17.58 -9.33 -1.36
N ILE A 223 17.02 -10.45 -1.79
CA ILE A 223 16.59 -11.55 -0.90
C ILE A 223 17.45 -12.77 -1.19
N SER A 224 18.16 -13.27 -0.19
CA SER A 224 18.93 -14.51 -0.25
C SER A 224 18.16 -15.65 0.41
N GLY A 225 18.20 -16.84 -0.18
CA GLY A 225 17.50 -18.03 0.33
C GLY A 225 16.00 -18.06 0.05
N ALA A 226 15.54 -17.40 -1.02
CA ALA A 226 14.13 -17.35 -1.40
C ALA A 226 13.48 -18.73 -1.60
N SER A 227 14.27 -19.78 -1.93
CA SER A 227 13.79 -21.17 -2.03
C SER A 227 13.27 -21.74 -0.71
N ASN A 228 13.66 -21.15 0.42
CA ASN A 228 13.21 -21.53 1.75
C ASN A 228 12.03 -20.67 2.26
N ILE A 229 11.45 -19.83 1.39
CA ILE A 229 10.34 -18.94 1.69
C ILE A 229 9.07 -19.41 0.97
N THR A 230 8.00 -19.62 1.73
CA THR A 230 6.65 -19.86 1.24
C THR A 230 5.83 -18.60 1.44
N ALA A 231 5.48 -17.92 0.34
CA ALA A 231 4.64 -16.72 0.37
C ALA A 231 3.60 -16.75 -0.76
N PRO A 232 2.30 -17.06 -0.48
CA PRO A 232 1.29 -17.22 -1.53
C PRO A 232 1.00 -15.93 -2.29
N ASN A 233 1.18 -14.75 -1.66
CA ASN A 233 1.06 -13.45 -2.34
C ASN A 233 2.41 -12.94 -2.87
N GLY A 234 3.43 -13.79 -2.91
CA GLY A 234 4.70 -13.55 -3.58
C GLY A 234 5.83 -13.04 -2.69
N ILE A 235 7.03 -13.09 -3.27
CA ILE A 235 8.29 -12.59 -2.72
C ILE A 235 8.74 -11.45 -3.63
N ARG A 236 8.90 -10.24 -3.09
CA ARG A 236 9.19 -9.02 -3.85
C ARG A 236 10.46 -8.35 -3.30
N SER A 237 11.50 -8.25 -4.13
CA SER A 237 12.67 -7.40 -3.87
C SER A 237 12.51 -6.04 -4.58
N GLY A 238 13.25 -5.02 -4.17
CA GLY A 238 13.12 -3.69 -4.75
C GLY A 238 11.81 -3.00 -4.38
N ILE A 239 11.18 -3.39 -3.26
CA ILE A 239 10.01 -2.66 -2.76
C ILE A 239 10.42 -1.29 -2.19
N ARG A 240 9.44 -0.43 -1.92
CA ARG A 240 9.68 0.83 -1.19
C ARG A 240 9.93 0.54 0.29
N PRO A 241 10.69 1.40 0.98
CA PRO A 241 10.73 1.39 2.43
C PRO A 241 9.30 1.52 2.98
N THR A 242 8.92 0.58 3.82
CA THR A 242 7.67 0.60 4.58
C THR A 242 7.80 1.64 5.69
N ALA A 243 6.82 2.53 5.81
CA ALA A 243 6.80 3.54 6.86
C ALA A 243 6.78 2.90 8.25
N ASP A 244 7.47 3.52 9.21
CA ASP A 244 7.43 3.10 10.60
C ASP A 244 6.02 3.39 11.19
N PRO A 245 5.25 2.35 11.55
CA PRO A 245 3.87 2.48 12.03
C PRO A 245 3.75 3.24 13.36
N TYR A 246 4.84 3.29 14.12
CA TYR A 246 4.88 3.93 15.43
C TYR A 246 5.74 5.20 15.41
N ALA A 247 6.15 5.74 14.24
CA ALA A 247 7.04 6.90 14.08
C ALA A 247 6.58 8.19 14.77
N THR A 248 5.30 8.31 15.14
CA THR A 248 4.75 9.46 15.87
C THR A 248 4.52 9.18 17.36
N VAL A 249 4.59 7.90 17.76
CA VAL A 249 4.34 7.48 19.15
C VAL A 249 5.60 7.65 20.00
N SER A 250 5.50 8.43 21.07
CA SER A 250 6.54 8.51 22.09
C SER A 250 5.90 8.20 23.45
N PRO A 251 6.52 7.34 24.29
CA PRO A 251 6.01 7.07 25.62
C PRO A 251 6.04 8.35 26.46
N PRO A 252 5.25 8.41 27.54
CA PRO A 252 5.30 9.54 28.46
C PRO A 252 6.69 9.74 29.03
N THR A 253 6.99 10.98 29.43
CA THR A 253 8.26 11.37 30.05
C THR A 253 8.64 10.41 31.19
N THR A 254 9.87 9.91 31.13
CA THR A 254 10.42 9.02 32.15
C THR A 254 10.31 9.66 33.54
N PRO A 255 9.69 8.98 34.52
CA PRO A 255 9.58 9.47 35.89
C PRO A 255 10.95 9.71 36.54
N THR A 256 11.04 10.72 37.41
CA THR A 256 12.23 11.00 38.22
C THR A 256 11.86 11.13 39.71
N PRO A 257 12.74 10.70 40.65
CA PRO A 257 14.02 10.01 40.42
C PRO A 257 13.83 8.53 39.99
N CYS A 258 14.84 7.96 39.34
CA CYS A 258 14.88 6.53 39.05
C CYS A 258 15.47 5.76 40.24
N ASP A 259 14.90 4.60 40.59
CA ASP A 259 15.42 3.71 41.63
C ASP A 259 16.72 3.05 41.13
N PRO A 260 17.89 3.35 41.74
CA PRO A 260 19.16 2.76 41.36
C PRO A 260 19.33 1.33 41.89
N SER A 261 18.41 0.86 42.73
CA SER A 261 18.50 -0.45 43.38
C SER A 261 18.21 -1.57 42.38
N ASN A 262 19.10 -2.56 42.34
CA ASN A 262 18.83 -3.80 41.60
C ASN A 262 17.64 -4.53 42.24
N GLN A 263 16.66 -4.89 41.42
CA GLN A 263 15.47 -5.65 41.85
C GLN A 263 15.71 -7.13 41.54
N LYS A 264 15.65 -8.00 42.56
CA LYS A 264 15.89 -9.44 42.39
C LYS A 264 14.63 -10.22 42.74
N ILE A 265 13.90 -10.67 41.73
CA ILE A 265 12.67 -11.45 41.90
C ILE A 265 13.03 -12.90 42.25
N ASN A 266 12.99 -13.24 43.54
CA ASN A 266 13.26 -14.59 44.09
C ASN A 266 12.65 -14.81 45.51
N SER A 267 12.66 -16.05 46.01
CA SER A 267 12.12 -16.42 47.34
C SER A 267 12.92 -15.88 48.53
N SER A 268 14.22 -15.59 48.33
CA SER A 268 15.15 -15.26 49.43
C SER A 268 15.50 -13.77 49.53
N GLY A 269 14.66 -12.90 48.95
CA GLY A 269 14.61 -11.47 49.27
C GLY A 269 15.48 -10.55 48.42
N LYS A 270 14.89 -9.97 47.37
CA LYS A 270 14.12 -8.74 47.56
C LYS A 270 13.34 -8.36 46.29
N VAL A 271 12.03 -8.30 46.49
CA VAL A 271 10.95 -7.80 45.61
C VAL A 271 10.25 -8.91 44.82
N ASN A 272 8.96 -9.15 45.14
CA ASN A 272 8.09 -10.09 44.42
C ASN A 272 7.36 -9.45 43.23
N SER A 273 7.37 -8.12 43.14
CA SER A 273 6.72 -7.36 42.07
C SER A 273 7.32 -5.96 41.93
N ILE A 274 7.39 -5.47 40.70
CA ILE A 274 7.71 -4.06 40.44
C ILE A 274 6.40 -3.29 40.24
N SER A 275 6.41 -1.99 40.58
CA SER A 275 5.24 -1.11 40.44
C SER A 275 5.24 -0.36 39.10
N PRO A 276 4.06 -0.17 38.46
CA PRO A 276 3.94 0.64 37.26
C PRO A 276 4.15 2.13 37.59
N GLY A 277 4.53 2.92 36.59
CA GLY A 277 4.81 4.35 36.74
C GLY A 277 6.14 4.67 37.43
N VAL A 278 6.97 3.65 37.73
CA VAL A 278 8.28 3.82 38.36
C VAL A 278 9.40 3.67 37.34
N CYS A 279 10.45 4.48 37.50
CA CYS A 279 11.70 4.36 36.77
C CYS A 279 12.72 3.53 37.55
N TYR A 280 13.32 2.53 36.91
CA TYR A 280 14.35 1.65 37.45
C TYR A 280 15.67 1.88 36.69
N SER A 281 16.68 2.40 37.38
CA SER A 281 18.06 2.51 36.88
C SER A 281 19.00 1.44 37.41
N GLY A 282 18.53 0.61 38.36
CA GLY A 282 19.10 -0.70 38.68
C GLY A 282 18.46 -1.81 37.84
N LEU A 283 19.18 -2.92 37.68
CA LEU A 283 18.74 -4.06 36.89
C LEU A 283 17.56 -4.76 37.57
N VAL A 284 16.48 -5.01 36.82
CA VAL A 284 15.40 -5.88 37.25
C VAL A 284 15.69 -7.29 36.76
N SER A 285 15.98 -8.21 37.68
CA SER A 285 16.35 -9.58 37.40
C SER A 285 15.32 -10.57 37.92
N VAL A 286 14.71 -11.34 37.03
CA VAL A 286 13.81 -12.45 37.35
C VAL A 286 14.58 -13.76 37.33
N GLN A 287 14.73 -14.39 38.48
CA GLN A 287 15.52 -15.61 38.64
C GLN A 287 14.76 -16.84 38.13
N SER A 288 15.51 -17.88 37.75
CA SER A 288 14.95 -19.16 37.28
C SER A 288 13.93 -19.74 38.27
N GLY A 289 12.77 -20.17 37.76
CA GLY A 289 11.68 -20.76 38.55
C GLY A 289 10.78 -19.75 39.28
N TYR A 290 11.00 -18.44 39.09
CA TYR A 290 10.19 -17.39 39.71
C TYR A 290 9.31 -16.65 38.71
N THR A 291 8.21 -16.11 39.21
CA THR A 291 7.24 -15.34 38.43
C THR A 291 7.30 -13.88 38.82
N LEU A 292 7.49 -13.01 37.83
CA LEU A 292 7.20 -11.59 37.91
C LEU A 292 5.82 -11.34 37.32
N ASP A 293 4.84 -11.10 38.19
CA ASP A 293 3.49 -10.72 37.78
C ASP A 293 3.34 -9.19 37.81
N LEU A 294 3.16 -8.60 36.63
CA LEU A 294 3.02 -7.17 36.43
C LEU A 294 1.54 -6.79 36.54
N THR A 295 1.29 -5.58 37.04
CA THR A 295 -0.04 -4.97 36.99
C THR A 295 -0.13 -4.05 35.77
N PRO A 296 -1.32 -3.82 35.19
CA PRO A 296 -1.46 -2.93 34.04
C PRO A 296 -0.81 -1.57 34.28
N GLY A 297 -0.01 -1.10 33.31
CA GLY A 297 0.71 0.16 33.39
C GLY A 297 2.02 0.19 32.63
N ILE A 298 2.74 1.29 32.75
CA ILE A 298 4.00 1.54 32.04
C ILE A 298 5.16 1.37 33.02
N TYR A 299 6.15 0.57 32.65
CA TYR A 299 7.36 0.32 33.45
C TYR A 299 8.57 0.89 32.73
N TYR A 300 9.39 1.68 33.42
CA TYR A 300 10.51 2.38 32.82
C TYR A 300 11.84 1.79 33.29
N PHE A 301 12.69 1.39 32.34
CA PHE A 301 14.06 0.95 32.58
C PHE A 301 15.00 1.99 31.99
N TYR A 302 15.94 2.50 32.80
CA TYR A 302 16.74 3.66 32.45
C TYR A 302 18.24 3.41 32.61
N GLY A 303 19.01 3.77 31.58
CA GLY A 303 20.47 3.73 31.65
C GLY A 303 21.06 2.32 31.53
N SER A 304 22.38 2.25 31.39
CA SER A 304 23.15 1.00 31.22
C SER A 304 23.17 0.11 32.46
N GLY A 305 22.92 0.68 33.65
CA GLY A 305 22.73 -0.08 34.88
C GLY A 305 21.34 -0.69 35.04
N GLY A 306 20.36 -0.17 34.29
CA GLY A 306 18.98 -0.64 34.29
C GLY A 306 18.75 -1.78 33.30
N GLY A 307 17.48 -2.13 33.12
CA GLY A 307 17.04 -3.13 32.15
C GLY A 307 16.29 -4.29 32.78
N LEU A 308 15.91 -5.23 31.93
CA LEU A 308 15.16 -6.42 32.30
C LEU A 308 15.98 -7.66 31.96
N SER A 309 16.32 -8.47 32.96
CA SER A 309 16.99 -9.75 32.80
C SER A 309 16.08 -10.87 33.30
N VAL A 310 15.60 -11.72 32.41
CA VAL A 310 14.73 -12.85 32.73
C VAL A 310 15.53 -14.12 32.49
N GLN A 311 15.83 -14.87 33.55
CA GLN A 311 16.55 -16.14 33.41
C GLN A 311 15.66 -17.22 32.79
N GLY A 312 16.29 -18.30 32.31
CA GLY A 312 15.54 -19.45 31.80
C GLY A 312 14.62 -20.05 32.86
N ASN A 313 13.46 -20.56 32.44
CA ASN A 313 12.37 -21.06 33.29
C ASN A 313 11.77 -20.02 34.26
N ALA A 314 12.13 -18.74 34.16
CA ALA A 314 11.40 -17.67 34.84
C ALA A 314 10.14 -17.31 34.05
N THR A 315 9.14 -16.75 34.73
CA THR A 315 7.88 -16.30 34.10
C THR A 315 7.72 -14.81 34.27
N VAL A 316 7.40 -14.09 33.20
CA VAL A 316 6.92 -12.70 33.24
C VAL A 316 5.51 -12.67 32.68
N THR A 317 4.55 -12.27 33.50
CA THR A 317 3.13 -12.30 33.15
C THR A 317 2.42 -11.04 33.62
N CYS A 318 1.20 -10.84 33.16
CA CYS A 318 0.27 -9.88 33.73
C CYS A 318 -1.08 -10.57 33.92
N SER A 319 -1.31 -11.15 35.09
CA SER A 319 -2.54 -11.89 35.41
C SER A 319 -3.79 -11.00 35.43
N SER A 320 -3.60 -9.70 35.67
CA SER A 320 -4.65 -8.69 35.75
C SER A 320 -4.88 -7.92 34.44
N CYS A 321 -4.12 -8.21 33.38
CA CYS A 321 -4.32 -7.63 32.05
C CYS A 321 -5.54 -8.27 31.39
N THR A 322 -6.70 -7.63 31.56
CA THR A 322 -7.98 -8.06 30.97
C THR A 322 -8.57 -6.95 30.11
N GLY A 323 -9.23 -7.32 29.01
CA GLY A 323 -9.85 -6.37 28.08
C GLY A 323 -8.83 -5.41 27.45
N THR A 324 -8.94 -4.13 27.78
CA THR A 324 -8.09 -3.04 27.25
C THR A 324 -6.87 -2.73 28.11
N ALA A 325 -6.78 -3.33 29.31
CA ALA A 325 -5.69 -3.11 30.24
C ALA A 325 -4.47 -3.95 29.85
N GLY A 326 -3.30 -3.31 29.86
CA GLY A 326 -2.06 -3.93 29.40
C GLY A 326 -0.82 -3.33 30.04
N VAL A 327 0.32 -3.89 29.68
CA VAL A 327 1.64 -3.49 30.15
C VAL A 327 2.48 -2.99 28.98
N THR A 328 3.18 -1.88 29.21
CA THR A 328 4.26 -1.43 28.32
C THR A 328 5.57 -1.38 29.09
N LEU A 329 6.60 -2.04 28.56
CA LEU A 329 7.98 -1.97 29.05
C LEU A 329 8.75 -0.94 28.22
N VAL A 330 9.17 0.16 28.84
CA VAL A 330 9.89 1.27 28.21
C VAL A 330 11.38 1.17 28.55
N PHE A 331 12.23 1.05 27.54
CA PHE A 331 13.67 0.99 27.66
C PHE A 331 14.27 2.29 27.14
N THR A 332 14.80 3.11 28.05
CA THR A 332 15.29 4.47 27.78
C THR A 332 16.64 4.72 28.47
N GLY A 333 17.18 5.92 28.30
CA GLY A 333 18.49 6.29 28.76
C GLY A 333 18.94 7.64 28.24
N SER A 334 20.24 7.87 28.30
CA SER A 334 20.87 9.09 27.79
C SER A 334 22.26 8.78 27.28
N ALA A 335 22.82 9.68 26.47
CA ALA A 335 24.21 9.53 26.00
C ALA A 335 25.23 9.45 27.16
N SER A 336 24.93 10.06 28.32
CA SER A 336 25.81 10.01 29.50
C SER A 336 25.69 8.71 30.30
N ASN A 337 24.51 8.09 30.33
CA ASN A 337 24.21 6.95 31.21
C ASN A 337 24.02 5.64 30.42
N GLY A 338 24.10 5.67 29.09
CA GLY A 338 23.74 4.54 28.23
C GLY A 338 22.23 4.31 28.19
N TRP A 339 21.81 3.19 27.60
CA TRP A 339 20.40 2.80 27.48
C TRP A 339 20.15 1.43 28.08
N ALA A 340 18.98 1.28 28.70
CA ALA A 340 18.53 0.00 29.21
C ALA A 340 18.18 -0.95 28.06
N THR A 341 18.32 -2.25 28.30
CA THR A 341 17.97 -3.31 27.34
C THR A 341 17.19 -4.44 28.02
N ALA A 342 16.71 -5.39 27.22
CA ALA A 342 16.11 -6.62 27.71
C ALA A 342 16.93 -7.84 27.29
N ASN A 343 17.12 -8.76 28.24
CA ASN A 343 17.68 -10.08 28.01
C ASN A 343 16.73 -11.13 28.61
N ILE A 344 16.13 -11.95 27.75
CA ILE A 344 15.24 -13.04 28.11
C ILE A 344 15.93 -14.33 27.71
N GLY A 345 16.28 -15.14 28.71
CA GLY A 345 16.96 -16.41 28.55
C GLY A 345 16.05 -17.52 28.04
N SER A 346 16.67 -18.59 27.56
CA SER A 346 15.99 -19.76 26.99
C SER A 346 15.01 -20.42 27.95
N ASN A 347 13.86 -20.85 27.42
CA ASN A 347 12.74 -21.41 28.18
C ASN A 347 12.09 -20.45 29.21
N ALA A 348 12.42 -19.16 29.21
CA ALA A 348 11.60 -18.19 29.90
C ALA A 348 10.19 -18.13 29.27
N ILE A 349 9.19 -17.92 30.13
CA ILE A 349 7.79 -17.77 29.74
C ILE A 349 7.47 -16.29 29.82
N VAL A 350 6.96 -15.72 28.73
CA VAL A 350 6.49 -14.33 28.69
C VAL A 350 5.05 -14.34 28.24
N ASN A 351 4.16 -13.71 29.00
CA ASN A 351 2.77 -13.54 28.60
C ASN A 351 2.31 -12.14 28.96
N LEU A 352 2.53 -11.21 28.03
CA LEU A 352 2.19 -9.81 28.20
C LEU A 352 1.24 -9.37 27.09
N THR A 353 0.36 -8.43 27.41
CA THR A 353 -0.56 -7.80 26.45
C THR A 353 -0.38 -6.30 26.57
N ALA A 354 -0.22 -5.61 25.44
CA ALA A 354 -0.12 -4.17 25.36
C ALA A 354 -1.44 -3.50 25.75
N PRO A 355 -1.42 -2.28 26.29
CA PRO A 355 -2.65 -1.53 26.53
C PRO A 355 -3.36 -1.22 25.21
N ALA A 356 -4.69 -1.22 25.17
CA ALA A 356 -5.46 -0.92 23.95
C ALA A 356 -5.69 0.59 23.73
N SER A 357 -5.33 1.43 24.70
CA SER A 357 -5.48 2.88 24.66
C SER A 357 -4.38 3.58 25.45
N GLY A 358 -4.28 4.90 25.31
CA GLY A 358 -3.25 5.70 25.97
C GLY A 358 -1.98 5.89 25.10
N PRO A 359 -0.93 6.50 25.67
CA PRO A 359 0.25 6.96 24.92
C PRO A 359 1.10 5.82 24.35
N THR A 360 0.94 4.60 24.85
CA THR A 360 1.64 3.39 24.39
C THR A 360 0.67 2.33 23.88
N ALA A 361 -0.51 2.75 23.41
CA ALA A 361 -1.52 1.86 22.86
C ALA A 361 -0.93 0.93 21.78
N GLY A 362 -1.15 -0.37 21.93
CA GLY A 362 -0.64 -1.40 21.02
C GLY A 362 0.84 -1.73 21.19
N ILE A 363 1.60 -1.10 22.10
CA ILE A 363 3.03 -1.35 22.32
C ILE A 363 3.27 -2.07 23.65
N VAL A 364 3.87 -3.26 23.59
CA VAL A 364 4.25 -4.04 24.79
C VAL A 364 5.71 -3.77 25.19
N MET A 365 6.59 -3.52 24.23
CA MET A 365 7.97 -3.13 24.46
C MET A 365 8.31 -1.93 23.59
N TYR A 366 8.80 -0.86 24.21
CA TYR A 366 9.24 0.36 23.55
C TYR A 366 10.72 0.60 23.83
N GLY A 367 11.54 0.69 22.78
CA GLY A 367 12.92 1.15 22.84
C GLY A 367 13.01 2.62 22.44
N ASP A 368 13.76 3.39 23.22
CA ASP A 368 13.98 4.81 22.94
C ASP A 368 14.59 5.04 21.55
N ARG A 369 14.06 6.04 20.83
CA ARG A 369 14.55 6.43 19.51
C ARG A 369 15.87 7.16 19.54
N SER A 370 16.23 7.72 20.70
CA SER A 370 17.53 8.33 20.91
C SER A 370 18.62 7.30 21.21
N MET A 371 18.27 6.01 21.32
CA MET A 371 19.20 4.92 21.58
C MET A 371 20.27 4.81 20.49
N THR A 372 21.50 4.48 20.90
CA THR A 372 22.58 4.20 19.95
C THR A 372 22.20 3.02 19.05
N THR A 373 22.28 3.23 17.74
CA THR A 373 22.08 2.19 16.73
C THR A 373 22.94 0.96 17.03
N GLY A 374 22.35 -0.23 16.91
CA GLY A 374 23.02 -1.50 17.17
C GLY A 374 22.95 -2.00 18.62
N THR A 375 22.32 -1.23 19.53
CA THR A 375 22.03 -1.72 20.89
C THR A 375 21.23 -3.02 20.82
N THR A 376 21.65 -4.06 21.53
CA THR A 376 21.09 -5.40 21.34
C THR A 376 20.02 -5.72 22.38
N PHE A 377 18.87 -6.18 21.90
CA PHE A 377 17.83 -6.83 22.70
C PHE A 377 17.86 -8.32 22.41
N SER A 378 17.97 -9.15 23.45
CA SER A 378 18.08 -10.60 23.31
C SER A 378 16.85 -11.24 23.90
N LEU A 379 15.89 -11.64 23.07
CA LEU A 379 14.63 -12.26 23.47
C LEU A 379 14.66 -13.74 23.07
N GLN A 380 15.46 -14.54 23.78
CA GLN A 380 15.83 -15.90 23.39
C GLN A 380 15.04 -16.96 24.16
N GLY A 381 13.77 -16.72 24.50
CA GLY A 381 12.96 -17.60 25.36
C GLY A 381 12.51 -18.92 24.70
N GLY A 382 11.52 -19.58 25.33
CA GLY A 382 11.00 -20.89 24.88
C GLY A 382 9.77 -20.82 23.97
N GLY A 383 9.10 -21.96 23.81
CA GLY A 383 7.84 -22.10 23.05
C GLY A 383 6.62 -21.40 23.67
N SER A 384 6.76 -20.78 24.85
CA SER A 384 5.68 -20.07 25.56
C SER A 384 5.99 -18.58 25.72
N GLN A 385 6.22 -17.88 24.61
CA GLN A 385 6.40 -16.44 24.56
C GLN A 385 5.26 -15.79 23.78
N ASN A 386 4.47 -14.99 24.47
CA ASN A 386 3.36 -14.22 23.95
C ASN A 386 3.56 -12.74 24.27
N PHE A 387 3.70 -11.95 23.21
CA PHE A 387 3.75 -10.50 23.25
C PHE A 387 2.52 -9.98 22.49
N GLY A 388 1.38 -9.85 23.18
CA GLY A 388 0.13 -9.35 22.60
C GLY A 388 0.20 -7.86 22.30
N GLY A 389 0.88 -7.47 21.21
CA GLY A 389 1.14 -6.10 20.81
C GLY A 389 2.46 -5.97 20.04
N ALA A 390 2.96 -4.73 19.93
CA ALA A 390 4.18 -4.41 19.22
C ALA A 390 5.40 -4.40 20.15
N ILE A 391 6.45 -5.10 19.70
CA ILE A 391 7.83 -4.89 20.11
C ILE A 391 8.39 -3.83 19.16
N TYR A 392 8.53 -2.59 19.65
CA TYR A 392 8.99 -1.45 18.86
C TYR A 392 10.36 -1.00 19.35
N LEU A 393 11.40 -1.31 18.57
CA LEU A 393 12.82 -1.12 18.86
C LEU A 393 13.55 -0.43 17.69
N PRO A 394 13.20 0.82 17.33
CA PRO A 394 13.58 1.44 16.06
C PRO A 394 15.08 1.70 15.84
N LYS A 395 15.91 1.51 16.88
CA LYS A 395 17.38 1.66 16.83
C LYS A 395 18.13 0.41 17.32
N ALA A 396 17.40 -0.63 17.70
CA ALA A 396 17.97 -1.79 18.38
C ALA A 396 18.04 -3.01 17.46
N ASN A 397 19.12 -3.78 17.61
CA ASN A 397 19.26 -5.10 17.04
C ASN A 397 18.49 -6.09 17.90
N LEU A 398 17.41 -6.64 17.36
CA LEU A 398 16.61 -7.64 18.04
C LEU A 398 17.09 -9.04 17.67
N GLN A 399 17.62 -9.77 18.64
CA GLN A 399 17.78 -11.21 18.56
C GLN A 399 16.55 -11.86 19.17
N PHE A 400 15.84 -12.66 18.38
CA PHE A 400 14.59 -13.27 18.81
C PHE A 400 14.64 -14.78 18.58
N SER A 401 14.33 -15.54 19.62
CA SER A 401 14.16 -16.97 19.58
C SER A 401 12.94 -17.40 20.39
N GLY A 402 12.17 -18.35 19.87
CA GLY A 402 10.95 -18.87 20.50
C GLY A 402 9.67 -18.17 20.02
N GLY A 403 8.54 -18.47 20.66
CA GLY A 403 7.20 -18.04 20.26
C GLY A 403 6.17 -19.17 20.36
N ASN A 404 4.93 -18.84 20.71
CA ASN A 404 3.84 -19.81 20.83
C ASN A 404 2.84 -19.74 19.66
N GLY A 405 2.40 -20.91 19.20
CA GLY A 405 1.46 -21.14 18.10
C GLY A 405 -0.02 -20.91 18.43
N THR A 406 -0.33 -19.97 19.33
CA THR A 406 -1.74 -19.79 19.77
C THR A 406 -2.45 -18.74 18.93
N THR A 407 -3.68 -19.07 18.54
CA THR A 407 -4.55 -18.36 17.58
C THR A 407 -5.04 -16.97 18.02
N SER A 408 -4.69 -16.48 19.21
CA SER A 408 -5.43 -15.39 19.89
C SER A 408 -4.66 -14.09 20.16
N SER A 409 -3.36 -14.01 19.88
CA SER A 409 -2.57 -12.80 20.12
C SER A 409 -1.63 -12.46 18.95
N CYS A 410 -1.58 -11.19 18.57
CA CYS A 410 -0.71 -10.69 17.52
C CYS A 410 0.52 -10.03 18.12
N THR A 411 1.69 -10.58 17.81
CA THR A 411 2.98 -9.96 18.07
C THR A 411 3.46 -9.24 16.82
N GLN A 412 3.53 -7.92 16.86
CA GLN A 412 4.23 -7.15 15.83
C GLN A 412 5.68 -6.94 16.28
N VAL A 413 6.63 -7.10 15.37
CA VAL A 413 8.05 -6.91 15.60
C VAL A 413 8.54 -5.83 14.65
N ILE A 414 8.91 -4.68 15.21
CA ILE A 414 9.49 -3.56 14.49
C ILE A 414 10.82 -3.24 15.16
N ALA A 415 11.93 -3.47 14.46
CA ALA A 415 13.26 -3.21 15.00
C ALA A 415 14.19 -2.63 13.94
N ASP A 416 15.37 -2.14 14.34
CA ASP A 416 16.40 -1.68 13.39
C ASP A 416 16.88 -2.86 12.53
N THR A 417 17.38 -3.91 13.19
CA THR A 417 17.64 -5.21 12.56
C THR A 417 17.03 -6.35 13.38
N ILE A 418 16.70 -7.45 12.72
CA ILE A 418 16.03 -8.62 13.31
C ILE A 418 16.82 -9.87 12.95
N ALA A 419 17.35 -10.53 13.97
CA ALA A 419 18.00 -11.82 13.87
C ALA A 419 17.13 -12.91 14.53
N LEU A 420 16.57 -13.78 13.72
CA LEU A 420 15.80 -14.93 14.17
C LEU A 420 16.73 -16.14 14.28
N THR A 421 16.97 -16.60 15.51
CA THR A 421 17.93 -17.68 15.81
C THR A 421 17.25 -18.81 16.59
N GLY A 422 17.75 -20.05 16.49
CA GLY A 422 17.20 -21.22 17.21
C GLY A 422 16.10 -22.02 16.47
N SER A 423 15.13 -22.53 17.22
CA SER A 423 13.94 -23.24 16.72
C SER A 423 12.68 -22.43 17.05
N SER A 424 12.51 -21.29 16.40
CA SER A 424 11.43 -20.35 16.70
C SER A 424 10.19 -20.67 15.88
N ASN A 425 9.06 -20.98 16.54
CA ASN A 425 7.73 -20.97 15.92
C ASN A 425 7.08 -19.61 16.26
N LEU A 426 7.56 -18.53 15.63
CA LEU A 426 6.85 -17.26 15.71
C LEU A 426 5.60 -17.37 14.84
N GLN A 427 4.44 -17.49 15.50
CA GLN A 427 3.13 -17.47 14.89
C GLN A 427 2.43 -16.16 15.28
N VAL A 428 2.13 -15.33 14.28
CA VAL A 428 1.46 -14.05 14.50
C VAL A 428 0.11 -14.08 13.81
N ASN A 429 -0.98 -13.78 14.52
CA ASN A 429 -2.32 -13.65 13.93
C ASN A 429 -2.91 -12.27 14.23
N CYS A 430 -2.76 -11.31 13.31
CA CYS A 430 -3.18 -9.90 13.50
C CYS A 430 -4.60 -9.58 13.06
N ALA A 431 -5.51 -10.57 13.03
CA ALA A 431 -6.91 -10.34 12.64
C ALA A 431 -7.71 -9.45 13.63
N ALA A 432 -7.19 -9.15 14.83
CA ALA A 432 -7.98 -8.58 15.92
C ALA A 432 -7.36 -7.40 16.72
N LEU A 433 -6.20 -6.83 16.33
CA LEU A 433 -5.57 -5.76 17.14
C LEU A 433 -5.73 -4.36 16.53
N GLY A 434 -6.11 -3.40 17.37
CA GLY A 434 -6.05 -1.95 17.14
C GLY A 434 -4.64 -1.36 17.20
N GLY A 435 -3.62 -2.13 16.77
CA GLY A 435 -2.25 -1.63 16.61
C GLY A 435 -2.07 -0.92 15.28
N SER A 436 -1.01 -0.12 15.16
CA SER A 436 -0.69 0.54 13.89
C SER A 436 -0.32 -0.49 12.83
N THR A 437 -0.93 -0.37 11.65
CA THR A 437 -0.77 -1.30 10.52
C THR A 437 0.58 -1.14 9.82
N ILE A 438 1.13 -2.23 9.28
CA ILE A 438 2.45 -2.25 8.63
C ILE A 438 2.34 -2.63 7.16
N GLY A 439 2.98 -1.85 6.29
CA GLY A 439 3.14 -2.15 4.87
C GLY A 439 1.90 -1.87 4.04
N THR A 440 1.87 -2.47 2.85
CA THR A 440 0.82 -2.22 1.84
C THR A 440 0.41 -3.54 1.17
N THR A 441 -0.89 -3.77 1.01
CA THR A 441 -1.46 -5.00 0.42
C THR A 441 -2.20 -4.73 -0.89
N THR A 442 -2.85 -3.58 -0.97
CA THR A 442 -3.62 -3.11 -2.13
C THR A 442 -3.41 -1.61 -2.26
N ALA A 443 -3.91 -0.98 -3.33
CA ALA A 443 -4.03 0.46 -3.40
C ALA A 443 -5.45 0.82 -3.82
N GLN A 444 -5.91 1.97 -3.36
CA GLN A 444 -7.21 2.52 -3.73
C GLN A 444 -6.99 3.82 -4.50
N LEU A 445 -7.85 4.07 -5.49
CA LEU A 445 -7.91 5.38 -6.13
C LEU A 445 -8.52 6.37 -5.15
N VAL A 446 -7.90 7.54 -5.05
CA VAL A 446 -8.31 8.62 -4.15
C VAL A 446 -8.61 9.92 -4.89
N GLU A 447 -8.08 10.10 -6.11
CA GLU A 447 -8.39 11.22 -7.01
C GLU A 447 -8.34 10.82 -8.49
#